data_AF-A0A496XF35-F1
#
_entry.id   AF-A0A496XF35-F1
#
_cell.length_a   1.000
_cell.length_b   1.000
_cell.length_c   1.000
_cell.angle_alpha   90.00
_cell.angle_beta   90.00
_cell.angle_gamma   90.00
#
_symmetry.space_group_name_H-M   'P 1'
#
loop_
_entity.id
_entity.type
_entity.pdbx_description
1 polymer ?
#
loop_
_entity_poly.entity_id
_entity_poly.type
_entity_poly.pdbx_seq_one_letter_code
_entity_poly.pdbx_strand_id
1 'polypeptide(L)'
;MEQFRRFKVWWITQPPNPWPEELDDAVKREDSKRVCFHCMAPQTDRAWFCPKCGAAVGPYNNTMPFLTVFSTGEMLRAGTGSRLKRSPLITVGYFMIGLTQYMVFAPFFLYRFFKNRNRSAIEEHEDSDGNGAPQ
;
A
#
# COMPACT_ATOMS: atom_id res chain seq x y z
N MET A 1 23.02 18.84 20.43
CA MET A 1 21.81 19.70 20.45
C MET A 1 21.45 20.26 19.06
N GLU A 2 22.43 20.56 18.20
CA GLU A 2 22.23 21.02 16.80
C GLU A 2 21.31 20.12 15.95
N GLN A 3 21.48 18.79 16.05
CA GLN A 3 20.71 17.80 15.26
C GLN A 3 19.22 17.78 15.63
N PHE A 4 18.88 17.95 16.91
CA PHE A 4 17.49 18.06 17.36
C PHE A 4 16.83 19.36 16.87
N ARG A 5 17.60 20.45 16.76
CA ARG A 5 17.09 21.72 16.21
C ARG A 5 16.83 21.60 14.72
N ARG A 6 17.73 20.98 13.95
CA ARG A 6 17.53 20.71 12.52
C ARG A 6 16.35 19.79 12.27
N PHE A 7 16.17 18.75 13.08
CA PHE A 7 15.02 17.86 12.99
C PHE A 7 13.70 18.58 13.32
N LYS A 8 13.67 19.43 14.37
CA LYS A 8 12.50 20.26 14.69
C LYS A 8 12.18 21.26 13.57
N VAL A 9 13.18 21.93 13.03
CA VAL A 9 12.99 22.87 11.91
C VAL A 9 12.46 22.12 10.69
N TRP A 10 13.07 20.99 10.32
CA TRP A 10 12.60 20.12 9.23
C TRP A 10 11.16 19.62 9.44
N TRP A 11 10.78 19.30 10.68
CA TRP A 11 9.43 18.86 11.03
C TRP A 11 8.39 19.98 10.95
N ILE A 12 8.80 21.24 11.17
CA ILE A 12 7.92 22.41 11.21
C ILE A 12 7.84 23.11 9.84
N THR A 13 8.90 23.06 9.05
CA THR A 13 8.92 23.62 7.69
C THR A 13 8.31 22.63 6.72
N GLN A 14 6.98 22.60 6.64
CA GLN A 14 6.34 22.08 5.43
C GLN A 14 6.78 22.97 4.25
N PRO A 15 7.37 22.41 3.18
CA PRO A 15 7.60 23.19 1.97
C PRO A 15 6.26 23.78 1.52
N PRO A 16 6.24 25.02 1.00
CA PRO A 16 5.02 25.60 0.46
C PRO A 16 4.43 24.66 -0.60
N ASN A 17 3.09 24.60 -0.70
CA ASN A 17 2.41 23.76 -1.68
C ASN A 17 3.02 24.03 -3.07
N PRO A 18 3.63 23.02 -3.72
CA PRO A 18 4.28 23.22 -5.01
C PRO A 18 3.27 23.43 -6.16
N TRP A 19 1.97 23.24 -5.89
CA TRP A 19 0.92 23.35 -6.89
C TRP A 19 0.22 24.70 -6.83
N PRO A 20 -0.14 25.28 -8.00
CA PRO A 20 -0.93 26.50 -8.05
C PRO A 20 -2.35 26.22 -7.52
N GLU A 21 -2.94 27.22 -6.85
CA GLU A 21 -4.26 27.11 -6.22
C GLU A 21 -5.36 26.72 -7.23
N GLU A 22 -5.23 27.18 -8.48
CA GLU A 22 -6.11 26.83 -9.60
C GLU A 22 -6.17 25.31 -9.87
N LEU A 23 -5.03 24.62 -9.71
CA LEU A 23 -4.94 23.17 -9.91
C LEU A 23 -5.56 22.41 -8.75
N ASP A 24 -5.32 22.87 -7.52
CA ASP A 24 -5.95 22.31 -6.32
C ASP A 24 -7.47 22.43 -6.40
N ASP A 25 -7.97 23.55 -6.89
CA ASP A 25 -9.40 23.76 -7.10
C ASP A 25 -9.94 22.89 -8.24
N ALA A 26 -9.21 22.76 -9.36
CA ALA A 26 -9.59 21.89 -10.46
C ALA A 26 -9.73 20.41 -10.05
N VAL A 27 -8.88 19.93 -9.13
CA VAL A 27 -8.95 18.56 -8.61
C VAL A 27 -10.16 18.35 -7.68
N LYS A 28 -10.57 19.38 -6.94
CA LYS A 28 -11.70 19.31 -6.00
C LYS A 28 -13.07 19.37 -6.67
N ARG A 29 -13.16 19.86 -7.92
CA ARG A 29 -14.42 19.94 -8.65
C ARG A 29 -14.98 18.54 -8.95
N GLU A 30 -16.31 18.45 -9.03
CA GLU A 30 -17.01 17.19 -9.31
C GLU A 30 -16.80 16.67 -10.73
N ASP A 31 -16.37 17.52 -11.67
CA ASP A 31 -16.02 17.17 -13.05
C ASP A 31 -14.61 16.55 -13.17
N SER A 32 -13.85 16.49 -12.07
CA SER A 32 -12.50 15.94 -12.08
C SER A 32 -12.53 14.42 -12.31
N LYS A 33 -11.67 13.97 -13.23
CA LYS A 33 -11.59 12.56 -13.57
C LYS A 33 -10.94 11.79 -12.43
N ARG A 34 -11.73 10.98 -11.72
CA ARG A 34 -11.20 10.09 -10.68
C ARG A 34 -10.26 9.06 -11.30
N VAL A 35 -9.10 8.86 -10.68
CA VAL A 35 -8.09 7.88 -11.10
C VAL A 35 -7.74 6.95 -9.94
N CYS A 36 -7.28 5.74 -10.28
CA CYS A 36 -6.73 4.83 -9.29
C CYS A 36 -5.39 5.36 -8.76
N PHE A 37 -5.23 5.47 -7.45
CA PHE A 37 -3.96 5.87 -6.83
C PHE A 37 -2.82 4.86 -7.04
N HIS A 38 -3.14 3.61 -7.42
CA HIS A 38 -2.14 2.56 -7.62
C HIS A 38 -1.65 2.49 -9.07
N CYS A 39 -2.55 2.46 -10.05
CA CYS A 39 -2.20 2.25 -11.46
C CYS A 39 -2.54 3.43 -12.38
N MET A 40 -3.03 4.55 -11.82
CA MET A 40 -3.47 5.75 -12.54
C MET A 40 -4.52 5.53 -13.64
N ALA A 41 -5.17 4.36 -13.65
CA ALA A 41 -6.26 4.08 -14.57
C ALA A 41 -7.48 4.94 -14.23
N PRO A 42 -8.23 5.42 -15.23
CA PRO A 42 -9.46 6.16 -15.01
C PRO A 42 -10.50 5.28 -14.32
N GLN A 43 -11.21 5.85 -13.35
CA GLN A 43 -12.23 5.18 -12.55
C GLN A 43 -13.61 5.73 -12.86
N THR A 44 -14.62 4.88 -12.72
CA THR A 44 -16.03 5.29 -12.74
C THR A 44 -16.47 5.70 -11.34
N ASP A 45 -17.35 6.70 -11.21
CA ASP A 45 -17.74 7.30 -9.93
C ASP A 45 -18.35 6.35 -8.88
N ARG A 46 -18.72 5.13 -9.27
CA ARG A 46 -19.36 4.13 -8.40
C ARG A 46 -18.54 2.84 -8.19
N ALA A 47 -17.29 2.80 -8.65
CA ALA A 47 -16.44 1.62 -8.48
C ALA A 47 -15.67 1.66 -7.16
N TRP A 48 -15.83 0.63 -6.33
CA TRP A 48 -15.04 0.42 -5.10
C TRP A 48 -13.71 -0.31 -5.34
N PHE A 49 -13.56 -0.91 -6.52
CA PHE A 49 -12.36 -1.64 -6.92
C PHE A 49 -11.94 -1.23 -8.31
N CYS A 50 -10.63 -1.13 -8.53
CA CYS A 50 -10.10 -0.85 -9.85
C CYS A 50 -10.30 -2.04 -10.78
N PRO A 51 -10.90 -1.86 -11.96
CA PRO A 51 -11.06 -2.96 -12.93
C PRO A 51 -9.72 -3.45 -13.49
N LYS A 52 -8.68 -2.61 -13.48
CA LYS A 52 -7.37 -2.94 -14.04
C LYS A 52 -6.47 -3.69 -13.04
N CYS A 53 -6.31 -3.17 -11.83
CA CYS A 53 -5.37 -3.74 -10.84
C CYS A 53 -6.05 -4.41 -9.63
N GLY A 54 -7.37 -4.27 -9.47
CA GLY A 54 -8.09 -4.80 -8.32
C GLY A 54 -7.78 -4.12 -6.98
N ALA A 55 -7.12 -2.95 -7.00
CA ALA A 55 -6.92 -2.14 -5.79
C ALA A 55 -8.26 -1.57 -5.29
N ALA A 56 -8.43 -1.50 -3.98
CA ALA A 56 -9.60 -0.88 -3.36
C ALA A 56 -9.50 0.64 -3.54
N VAL A 57 -10.47 1.22 -4.25
CA VAL A 57 -10.50 2.64 -4.59
C VAL A 57 -11.79 3.26 -4.06
N GLY A 58 -11.74 4.54 -3.73
CA GLY A 58 -12.91 5.27 -3.27
C GLY A 58 -12.55 6.39 -2.29
N PRO A 59 -13.42 7.39 -2.14
CA PRO A 59 -13.25 8.42 -1.13
C PRO A 59 -13.27 7.77 0.26
N TYR A 60 -12.38 8.20 1.14
CA TYR A 60 -12.38 7.78 2.55
C TYR A 60 -12.24 6.26 2.80
N ASN A 61 -11.61 5.54 1.87
CA ASN A 61 -11.45 4.08 1.95
C ASN A 61 -10.78 3.61 3.27
N ASN A 62 -9.94 4.45 3.89
CA ASN A 62 -9.25 4.13 5.14
C ASN A 62 -9.87 4.74 6.40
N THR A 63 -10.90 5.58 6.26
CA THR A 63 -11.49 6.30 7.40
C THR A 63 -12.95 5.94 7.63
N MET A 64 -13.64 5.42 6.60
CA MET A 64 -15.05 5.05 6.71
C MET A 64 -15.19 3.59 7.20
N PRO A 65 -15.94 3.31 8.29
CA PRO A 65 -15.92 2.01 8.97
C PRO A 65 -16.21 0.78 8.10
N PHE A 66 -17.03 0.93 7.05
CA PHE A 66 -17.36 -0.16 6.15
C PHE A 66 -16.36 -0.32 5.01
N LEU A 67 -15.80 0.78 4.50
CA LEU A 67 -14.88 0.75 3.36
C LEU A 67 -13.48 0.29 3.80
N THR A 68 -13.10 0.52 5.05
CA THR A 68 -11.80 0.09 5.61
C THR A 68 -11.58 -1.42 5.53
N VAL A 69 -12.65 -2.21 5.44
CA VAL A 69 -12.57 -3.65 5.20
C VAL A 69 -11.93 -3.95 3.84
N PHE A 70 -12.20 -3.14 2.81
CA PHE A 70 -11.63 -3.32 1.48
C PHE A 70 -10.14 -3.01 1.45
N SER A 71 -9.70 -1.91 2.08
CA SER A 71 -8.27 -1.59 2.17
C SER A 71 -7.51 -2.59 3.06
N THR A 72 -8.13 -3.05 4.16
CA THR A 72 -7.56 -4.11 5.02
C THR A 72 -7.43 -5.42 4.25
N GLY A 73 -8.47 -5.80 3.50
CA GLY A 73 -8.43 -6.99 2.64
C GLY A 73 -7.37 -6.90 1.54
N GLU A 74 -7.21 -5.72 0.93
CA GLU A 74 -6.13 -5.45 -0.04
C GLU A 74 -4.75 -5.63 0.59
N MET A 75 -4.52 -5.06 1.78
CA MET A 75 -3.27 -5.23 2.53
C MET A 75 -2.97 -6.72 2.79
N LEU A 76 -3.95 -7.47 3.27
CA LEU A 76 -3.76 -8.88 3.63
C LEU A 76 -3.55 -9.77 2.39
N ARG A 77 -4.23 -9.46 1.29
CA ARG A 77 -4.01 -10.09 -0.02
C ARG A 77 -2.60 -9.80 -0.51
N ALA A 78 -2.11 -8.56 -0.36
CA ALA A 78 -0.73 -8.22 -0.72
C ALA A 78 0.28 -9.04 0.09
N GLY A 79 0.07 -9.20 1.40
CA GLY A 79 0.95 -10.00 2.26
C GLY A 79 1.02 -11.50 1.90
N THR A 80 -0.06 -12.08 1.38
CA THR A 80 -0.15 -13.53 1.11
C THR A 80 0.04 -13.93 -0.35
N GLY A 81 -0.15 -13.00 -1.30
CA GLY A 81 -0.16 -13.30 -2.73
C GLY A 81 0.87 -12.53 -3.58
N SER A 82 1.34 -11.37 -3.11
CA SER A 82 2.21 -10.48 -3.90
C SER A 82 3.68 -10.51 -3.41
N ARG A 83 4.62 -10.02 -4.24
CA ARG A 83 6.02 -9.81 -3.86
C ARG A 83 6.09 -8.74 -2.76
N LEU A 84 6.25 -9.16 -1.51
CA LEU A 84 6.34 -8.27 -0.36
C LEU A 84 7.80 -7.97 -0.04
N LYS A 85 8.14 -6.69 0.12
CA LYS A 85 9.49 -6.28 0.54
C LYS A 85 9.85 -6.91 1.89
N ARG A 86 11.05 -7.49 1.94
CA ARG A 86 11.60 -8.13 3.14
C ARG A 86 12.09 -7.08 4.12
N SER A 87 11.16 -6.59 4.93
CA SER A 87 11.50 -5.80 6.11
C SER A 87 11.06 -6.56 7.36
N PRO A 88 11.91 -6.64 8.40
CA PRO A 88 11.51 -7.23 9.68
C PRO A 88 10.31 -6.46 10.28
N LEU A 89 10.25 -5.15 10.07
CA LEU A 89 9.13 -4.32 10.52
C LEU A 89 7.80 -4.72 9.85
N ILE A 90 7.84 -4.98 8.54
CA ILE A 90 6.67 -5.45 7.79
C ILE A 90 6.24 -6.83 8.29
N THR A 91 7.19 -7.74 8.54
CA THR A 91 6.90 -9.09 9.05
C THR A 91 6.20 -9.03 10.41
N VAL A 92 6.73 -8.23 11.35
CA VAL A 92 6.13 -8.07 12.68
C VAL A 92 4.74 -7.46 12.58
N GLY A 93 4.54 -6.46 11.71
CA GLY A 93 3.25 -5.84 11.48
C GLY A 93 2.19 -6.84 10.99
N TYR A 94 2.49 -7.64 9.97
CA TYR A 94 1.57 -8.67 9.47
C TYR A 94 1.30 -9.76 10.49
N PHE A 95 2.30 -10.14 11.30
CA PHE A 95 2.13 -11.11 12.38
C PHE A 95 1.16 -10.60 13.45
N MET A 96 1.35 -9.36 13.92
CA MET A 96 0.44 -8.74 14.89
C MET A 96 -0.98 -8.58 14.34
N ILE A 97 -1.14 -8.12 13.11
CA ILE A 97 -2.45 -7.96 12.47
C ILE A 97 -3.14 -9.32 12.27
N GLY A 98 -2.39 -10.35 11.88
CA GLY A 98 -2.92 -11.71 11.75
C GLY A 98 -3.47 -12.25 13.07
N LEU A 99 -2.79 -11.99 14.18
CA LEU A 99 -3.24 -12.41 15.51
C LEU A 99 -4.48 -11.65 15.97
N THR A 100 -4.53 -10.33 15.77
CA THR A 100 -5.65 -9.50 16.28
C THR A 100 -6.92 -9.64 15.45
N GLN A 101 -6.80 -9.74 14.12
CA GLN A 101 -7.97 -9.77 13.22
C GLN A 101 -8.49 -11.17 12.98
N TYR A 102 -7.61 -12.18 12.94
CA TYR A 102 -8.01 -13.51 12.48
C TYR A 102 -8.12 -14.57 13.56
N MET A 103 -7.78 -14.31 14.84
CA MET A 103 -7.86 -15.23 15.99
C MET A 103 -7.91 -16.74 15.62
N VAL A 104 -9.09 -17.28 15.31
CA VAL A 104 -9.31 -18.69 14.91
C VAL A 104 -8.66 -19.07 13.55
N PHE A 105 -8.73 -18.20 12.55
CA PHE A 105 -8.12 -18.37 11.22
C PHE A 105 -6.67 -17.86 11.12
N ALA A 106 -6.13 -17.27 12.20
CA ALA A 106 -4.74 -16.81 12.27
C ALA A 106 -3.71 -17.86 11.80
N PRO A 107 -3.76 -19.15 12.22
CA PRO A 107 -2.75 -20.13 11.79
C PRO A 107 -2.74 -20.35 10.28
N PHE A 108 -3.90 -20.33 9.62
CA PHE A 108 -3.97 -20.48 8.17
C PHE A 108 -3.37 -19.28 7.43
N PHE A 109 -3.68 -18.07 7.90
CA PHE A 109 -3.12 -16.84 7.36
C PHE A 109 -1.59 -16.80 7.51
N LEU A 110 -1.09 -17.09 8.71
CA LEU A 110 0.34 -17.09 9.00
C LEU A 110 1.08 -18.16 8.20
N TYR A 111 0.52 -19.36 8.08
CA TYR A 111 1.08 -20.41 7.22
C TYR A 111 1.24 -19.91 5.78
N ARG A 112 0.20 -19.29 5.21
CA ARG A 112 0.23 -18.78 3.84
C ARG A 112 1.21 -17.61 3.69
N PHE A 113 1.30 -16.74 4.69
CA PHE A 113 2.26 -15.64 4.75
C PHE A 113 3.72 -16.13 4.79
N PHE A 114 4.05 -17.08 5.67
CA PHE A 114 5.40 -17.66 5.75
C PHE A 114 5.76 -18.44 4.47
N LYS A 115 4.81 -19.19 3.89
CA LYS A 115 5.02 -19.86 2.60
C LYS A 115 5.32 -18.88 1.48
N ASN A 116 4.58 -17.78 1.38
CA ASN A 116 4.82 -16.72 0.38
C ASN A 116 6.19 -16.05 0.58
N ARG A 117 6.60 -15.85 1.84
CA ARG A 117 7.92 -15.28 2.19
C ARG A 117 9.06 -16.17 1.74
N ASN A 118 8.91 -17.49 1.86
CA ASN A 118 9.88 -18.47 1.40
C ASN A 118 9.94 -18.52 -0.14
N ARG A 119 8.79 -18.42 -0.84
CA ARG A 119 8.77 -18.36 -2.31
C ARG A 119 9.54 -17.16 -2.85
N SER A 120 9.34 -15.99 -2.24
CA SER A 120 10.07 -14.78 -2.62
C SER A 120 11.60 -14.89 -2.36
N ALA A 121 12.05 -15.86 -1.53
CA ALA A 121 13.49 -16.13 -1.33
C ALA A 121 14.14 -16.75 -2.53
N ILE A 122 13.40 -17.67 -3.12
CA ILE A 122 13.84 -18.49 -4.22
C ILE A 122 13.92 -17.59 -5.47
N GLU A 123 12.90 -16.75 -5.69
CA GLU A 123 12.87 -15.79 -6.81
C GLU A 123 13.96 -14.71 -6.71
N GLU A 124 14.26 -14.15 -5.52
CA GLU A 124 15.36 -13.17 -5.37
C GLU A 124 16.74 -13.80 -5.65
N HIS A 125 16.93 -15.08 -5.34
CA HIS A 125 18.16 -15.82 -5.62
C HIS A 125 18.31 -16.12 -7.13
N GLU A 126 17.20 -16.46 -7.80
CA GLU A 126 17.17 -16.65 -9.26
C GLU A 126 17.44 -15.33 -10.02
N ASP A 127 16.84 -14.20 -9.58
CA ASP A 127 17.08 -12.89 -10.18
C ASP A 127 18.55 -12.42 -9.95
N SER A 128 19.21 -12.82 -8.85
CA SER A 128 20.62 -12.51 -8.60
C SER A 128 21.61 -13.38 -9.38
N ASP A 129 21.29 -14.64 -9.64
CA ASP A 129 22.12 -15.56 -10.43
C ASP A 129 21.90 -15.37 -11.95
N GLY A 130 20.75 -14.83 -12.34
CA GLY A 130 20.36 -14.57 -13.73
C GLY A 130 20.80 -13.21 -14.30
N ASN A 131 21.59 -12.41 -13.57
CA ASN A 131 22.06 -11.11 -14.06
C ASN A 131 23.22 -11.25 -15.06
N GLY A 132 22.86 -11.84 -16.20
CA GLY A 132 23.69 -12.12 -17.36
C GLY A 132 22.87 -12.21 -18.65
N ALA A 133 21.78 -11.45 -18.79
CA ALA A 133 21.22 -11.11 -20.11
C ALA A 133 20.19 -9.97 -20.01
N PRO A 134 20.31 -8.90 -20.81
CA PRO A 134 19.22 -7.97 -21.05
C PRO A 134 18.26 -8.55 -22.10
N GLN A 135 16.96 -8.45 -21.85
CA GLN A 135 15.93 -8.29 -22.88
C GLN A 135 14.91 -7.26 -22.42
#